data_AF-A0A212F030-F1
#
_entry.id   AF-A0A212F030-F1
#
_cell.length_a   1.000
_cell.length_b   1.000
_cell.length_c   1.000
_cell.angle_alpha   90.00
_cell.angle_beta   90.00
_cell.angle_gamma   90.00
#
_symmetry.space_group_name_H-M   'P 1'
#
loop_
_entity.id
_entity.type
_entity.pdbx_description
1 polymer ?
#
loop_
_entity_poly.entity_id
_entity_poly.type
_entity_poly.pdbx_seq_one_letter_code
_entity_poly.pdbx_strand_id
1 'polypeptide(L)'
;LITTVNGERVFKYPFSSDWAVITLVNGQDVNVLLPELHVEVMVLQSKLQFTVSVPSHDYSNRTEGLCGVCAGYQDQLITSNGTVTDDFELYGKSWQASPEVLTKLEVPPQEQCGDIPPPPPCVPPPPESNPCYNLNNVEKFGACHALVEPQSYIEQCESELCELNSTDACPVLERYAAECRKQGVCLDWRSDLCPYPCDEPLVYRKCVDCERTCENYEELKDNPKLCDKQPVEGCFCPEGKVRVNNTCIEPSKCFPCDTKKEHYAGDEWQEDACTHCTCSKSGESAHVSCTTRTCAPPVCADGEERVPAPTPPGACCKEYLCVPKPPDVVCDEPKKMECGFGQVLKLKSKPDGCSEFVCECKPESECEPLPDESEVEMLEPGMERVVDRSGCCPRASLHCRPEACPAAPDCPALHNLRTTNVTGQCCPEHKCELPKDKCFVTLEWEAAPKGGEKARPTPQVMLKDLDSAWLDGPCRSCRCESTAAGPSPQCHVTSCPTLIDIYCRRKYRIDLQNSTQKKTLIDKKSVFSN
;
A
#
# COMPACT_ATOMS: atom_id res chain seq x y z
N LEU A 1 10.19 31.03 0.54
CA LEU A 1 9.97 31.12 2.00
C LEU A 1 11.16 30.50 2.73
N ILE A 2 11.26 30.69 4.05
CA ILE A 2 12.23 29.99 4.91
C ILE A 2 11.46 28.98 5.74
N THR A 3 11.89 27.72 5.75
CA THR A 3 11.33 26.68 6.63
C THR A 3 11.92 26.82 8.03
N THR A 4 11.05 26.89 9.04
CA THR A 4 11.44 26.93 10.46
C THR A 4 10.70 25.85 11.25
N VAL A 5 11.38 25.25 12.22
CA VAL A 5 10.83 24.30 13.20
C VAL A 5 11.18 24.83 14.58
N ASN A 6 10.19 25.08 15.43
CA ASN A 6 10.35 25.67 16.76
C ASN A 6 11.22 26.97 16.76
N GLY A 7 11.03 27.82 15.74
CA GLY A 7 11.81 29.05 15.52
C GLY A 7 13.18 28.85 14.85
N GLU A 8 13.77 27.65 14.91
CA GLU A 8 15.06 27.36 14.27
C GLU A 8 14.92 27.11 12.76
N ARG A 9 15.90 27.55 11.97
CA ARG A 9 15.86 27.44 10.49
C ARG A 9 16.35 26.08 10.01
N VAL A 10 15.61 25.45 9.11
CA VAL A 10 16.00 24.17 8.49
C VAL A 10 16.97 24.43 7.32
N PHE A 11 18.27 24.21 7.58
CA PHE A 11 19.35 24.40 6.60
C PHE A 11 19.73 23.14 5.80
N LYS A 12 19.24 21.96 6.20
CA LYS A 12 19.58 20.67 5.56
C LYS A 12 18.32 19.83 5.38
N TYR A 13 18.19 19.21 4.21
CA TYR A 13 17.11 18.29 3.87
C TYR A 13 17.68 16.89 3.52
N PRO A 14 16.94 15.80 3.76
CA PRO A 14 15.71 15.77 4.56
C PRO A 14 15.98 16.16 6.02
N PHE A 15 15.03 16.87 6.63
CA PHE A 15 14.98 17.08 8.07
C PHE A 15 14.06 16.02 8.66
N SER A 16 14.43 15.46 9.81
CA SER A 16 13.62 14.50 10.55
C SER A 16 13.68 14.84 12.03
N SER A 17 12.52 14.94 12.66
CA SER A 17 12.35 14.84 14.11
C SER A 17 11.71 13.48 14.44
N ASP A 18 11.35 13.33 15.71
CA ASP A 18 10.44 12.31 16.26
C ASP A 18 9.01 12.40 15.69
N TRP A 19 8.49 13.62 15.45
CA TRP A 19 7.09 13.85 15.05
C TRP A 19 6.88 14.24 13.57
N ALA A 20 7.95 14.61 12.83
CA ALA A 20 7.84 15.05 11.43
C ALA A 20 9.05 14.70 10.56
N VAL A 21 8.79 14.50 9.26
CA VAL A 21 9.82 14.42 8.21
C VAL A 21 9.54 15.51 7.19
N ILE A 22 10.52 16.36 6.91
CA ILE A 22 10.43 17.46 5.95
C ILE A 22 11.41 17.23 4.81
N THR A 23 10.90 17.15 3.59
CA THR A 23 11.66 16.89 2.36
C THR A 23 11.57 18.07 1.40
N LEU A 24 12.62 18.27 0.60
CA LEU A 24 12.66 19.25 -0.48
C LEU A 24 12.36 18.54 -1.81
N VAL A 25 11.38 19.04 -2.54
CA VAL A 25 10.90 18.49 -3.82
C VAL A 25 11.19 19.52 -4.92
N ASN A 26 11.66 19.06 -6.09
CA ASN A 26 12.01 19.93 -7.23
C ASN A 26 12.98 21.09 -6.91
N GLY A 27 13.74 21.01 -5.82
CA GLY A 27 14.69 22.04 -5.37
C GLY A 27 14.10 23.27 -4.67
N GLN A 28 12.77 23.44 -4.62
CA GLN A 28 12.13 24.60 -3.96
C GLN A 28 10.81 24.27 -3.25
N ASP A 29 10.06 23.27 -3.71
CA ASP A 29 8.82 22.84 -3.09
C ASP A 29 9.13 22.02 -1.83
N VAL A 30 8.21 22.00 -0.85
CA VAL A 30 8.44 21.34 0.45
C VAL A 30 7.30 20.36 0.71
N ASN A 31 7.64 19.10 1.04
CA ASN A 31 6.66 18.13 1.53
C ASN A 31 6.92 17.81 3.00
N VAL A 32 5.90 18.03 3.84
CA VAL A 32 5.90 17.76 5.28
C VAL A 32 5.04 16.53 5.54
N LEU A 33 5.65 15.47 6.06
CA LEU A 33 4.94 14.28 6.53
C LEU A 33 4.90 14.29 8.06
N LEU A 34 3.72 14.07 8.64
CA LEU A 34 3.49 13.91 10.08
C LEU A 34 3.12 12.44 10.35
N PRO A 35 4.09 11.54 10.63
CA PRO A 35 3.86 10.10 10.53
C PRO A 35 2.79 9.57 11.48
N GLU A 36 2.79 10.01 12.75
CA GLU A 36 1.81 9.58 13.77
C GLU A 36 0.36 9.99 13.46
N LEU A 37 0.18 11.02 12.61
CA LEU A 37 -1.13 11.53 12.21
C LEU A 37 -1.51 11.11 10.79
N HIS A 38 -0.63 10.41 10.07
CA HIS A 38 -0.76 10.09 8.64
C HIS A 38 -1.05 11.31 7.73
N VAL A 39 -0.72 12.53 8.16
CA VAL A 39 -0.98 13.77 7.41
C VAL A 39 0.21 14.12 6.54
N GLU A 40 -0.04 14.41 5.27
CA GLU A 40 0.94 14.96 4.32
C GLU A 40 0.53 16.38 3.91
N VAL A 41 1.46 17.33 3.97
CA VAL A 41 1.28 18.72 3.53
C VAL A 41 2.35 19.07 2.49
N MET A 42 1.94 19.19 1.24
CA MET A 42 2.80 19.55 0.12
C MET A 42 2.63 21.03 -0.25
N VAL A 43 3.68 21.82 -0.09
CA VAL A 43 3.71 23.26 -0.37
C VAL A 43 4.55 23.54 -1.63
N LEU A 44 3.89 23.96 -2.69
CA LEU A 44 4.49 24.35 -3.97
C LEU A 44 4.83 25.84 -3.92
N GLN A 45 6.06 26.17 -3.50
CA GLN A 45 6.45 27.55 -3.20
C GLN A 45 6.37 28.46 -4.44
N SER A 46 6.77 27.93 -5.59
CA SER A 46 6.72 28.59 -6.90
C SER A 46 5.30 28.97 -7.35
N LYS A 47 4.26 28.38 -6.76
CA LYS A 47 2.85 28.48 -7.19
C LYS A 47 1.92 29.04 -6.12
N LEU A 48 2.46 29.43 -4.95
CA LEU A 48 1.71 29.81 -3.74
C LEU A 48 0.59 28.83 -3.39
N GLN A 49 0.83 27.53 -3.65
CA GLN A 49 -0.17 26.47 -3.53
C GLN A 49 0.22 25.50 -2.42
N PHE A 50 -0.75 25.01 -1.66
CA PHE A 50 -0.57 23.85 -0.79
C PHE A 50 -1.63 22.77 -1.03
N THR A 51 -1.29 21.53 -0.72
CA THR A 51 -2.20 20.38 -0.70
C THR A 51 -2.10 19.75 0.67
N VAL A 52 -3.25 19.44 1.28
CA VAL A 52 -3.30 18.56 2.45
C VAL A 52 -3.88 17.23 2.01
N SER A 53 -3.15 16.14 2.25
CA SER A 53 -3.63 14.76 2.11
C SER A 53 -3.88 14.19 3.51
N VAL A 54 -5.06 13.62 3.75
CA VAL A 54 -5.33 12.78 4.93
C VAL A 54 -5.98 11.45 4.52
N PRO A 55 -5.73 10.34 5.23
CA PRO A 55 -6.40 9.08 4.98
C PRO A 55 -7.87 9.16 5.39
N SER A 56 -8.75 8.74 4.49
CA SER A 56 -10.20 8.73 4.72
C SER A 56 -10.62 7.79 5.86
N HIS A 57 -9.85 6.75 6.18
CA HIS A 57 -10.19 5.82 7.28
C HIS A 57 -10.06 6.45 8.68
N ASP A 58 -9.09 7.34 8.91
CA ASP A 58 -8.93 8.04 10.20
C ASP A 58 -9.76 9.33 10.26
N TYR A 59 -9.95 10.01 9.13
CA TYR A 59 -10.47 11.39 9.08
C TYR A 59 -11.89 11.53 8.49
N SER A 60 -12.54 10.44 8.06
CA SER A 60 -13.93 10.49 7.56
C SER A 60 -14.89 11.08 8.61
N ASN A 61 -15.70 12.06 8.19
CA ASN A 61 -16.66 12.78 9.05
C ASN A 61 -16.04 13.44 10.30
N ARG A 62 -14.74 13.76 10.27
CA ARG A 62 -13.98 14.33 11.40
C ARG A 62 -13.18 15.60 11.10
N THR A 63 -13.10 16.04 9.84
CA THR A 63 -12.43 17.31 9.49
C THR A 63 -13.43 18.46 9.41
N GLU A 64 -12.96 19.65 9.77
CA GLU A 64 -13.68 20.91 9.66
C GLU A 64 -12.80 22.00 9.00
N GLY A 65 -13.29 23.22 8.88
CA GLY A 65 -12.56 24.32 8.22
C GLY A 65 -12.90 24.52 6.74
N LEU A 66 -12.02 25.26 6.04
CA LEU A 66 -12.11 25.53 4.60
C LEU A 66 -11.98 24.30 3.70
N CYS A 67 -11.68 23.12 4.29
CA CYS A 67 -11.74 21.80 3.67
C CYS A 67 -13.14 21.20 3.61
N GLY A 68 -14.02 21.64 4.51
CA GLY A 68 -15.21 20.88 4.87
C GLY A 68 -14.86 19.48 5.38
N VAL A 69 -15.81 18.57 5.21
CA VAL A 69 -15.73 17.19 5.71
C VAL A 69 -15.02 16.25 4.72
N CYS A 70 -13.96 15.57 5.18
CA CYS A 70 -13.31 14.47 4.47
C CYS A 70 -14.24 13.26 4.38
N ALA A 71 -14.35 12.67 3.18
CA ALA A 71 -15.15 11.48 2.86
C ALA A 71 -16.64 11.52 3.25
N GLY A 72 -17.16 12.69 3.66
CA GLY A 72 -18.57 12.97 3.85
C GLY A 72 -19.18 13.68 2.64
N TYR A 73 -20.51 13.65 2.52
CA TYR A 73 -21.23 14.48 1.55
C TYR A 73 -21.51 15.86 2.17
N GLN A 74 -20.94 16.91 1.58
CA GLN A 74 -21.19 18.28 1.96
C GLN A 74 -21.34 19.13 0.70
N ASP A 75 -22.60 19.39 0.33
CA ASP A 75 -23.04 20.24 -0.79
C ASP A 75 -23.18 21.74 -0.41
N GLN A 76 -23.10 22.03 0.89
CA GLN A 76 -23.41 23.34 1.48
C GLN A 76 -22.21 23.95 2.20
N LEU A 77 -22.03 25.27 2.10
CA LEU A 77 -21.00 25.97 2.86
C LEU A 77 -21.43 26.03 4.33
N ILE A 78 -20.65 25.42 5.22
CA ILE A 78 -20.93 25.38 6.67
C ILE A 78 -19.91 26.25 7.39
N THR A 79 -20.38 27.29 8.07
CA THR A 79 -19.51 28.20 8.84
C THR A 79 -18.86 27.51 10.03
N SER A 80 -17.86 28.14 10.64
CA SER A 80 -17.23 27.69 11.89
C SER A 80 -18.19 27.51 13.07
N ASN A 81 -19.39 28.09 13.01
CA ASN A 81 -20.44 27.96 14.01
C ASN A 81 -21.58 27.02 13.55
N GLY A 82 -21.31 26.16 12.55
CA GLY A 82 -22.24 25.14 12.07
C GLY A 82 -23.41 25.64 11.22
N THR A 83 -23.43 26.92 10.82
CA THR A 83 -24.55 27.48 10.02
C THR A 83 -24.33 27.27 8.53
N VAL A 84 -25.37 26.83 7.81
CA VAL A 84 -25.38 26.79 6.35
C VAL A 84 -25.43 28.21 5.76
N THR A 85 -24.69 28.45 4.68
CA THR A 85 -24.74 29.68 3.89
C THR A 85 -24.46 29.42 2.40
N ASP A 86 -24.86 30.37 1.56
CA ASP A 86 -24.52 30.52 0.14
C ASP A 86 -23.49 31.66 -0.10
N ASP A 87 -23.16 32.43 0.94
CA ASP A 87 -22.17 33.53 0.90
C ASP A 87 -20.75 33.00 1.16
N PHE A 88 -19.90 33.05 0.12
CA PHE A 88 -18.50 32.65 0.16
C PHE A 88 -17.62 33.59 1.01
N GLU A 89 -17.94 34.89 1.11
CA GLU A 89 -17.23 35.80 2.01
C GLU A 89 -17.56 35.49 3.46
N LEU A 90 -18.84 35.28 3.79
CA LEU A 90 -19.27 34.91 5.14
C LEU A 90 -18.67 33.56 5.57
N TYR A 91 -18.71 32.55 4.69
CA TYR A 91 -18.05 31.27 4.92
C TYR A 91 -16.55 31.46 5.17
N GLY A 92 -15.84 32.18 4.29
CA GLY A 92 -14.41 32.43 4.40
C GLY A 92 -14.02 33.18 5.67
N LYS A 93 -14.73 34.26 6.01
CA LYS A 93 -14.53 35.07 7.22
C LYS A 93 -14.84 34.27 8.49
N SER A 94 -15.83 33.36 8.47
CA SER A 94 -16.16 32.54 9.65
C SER A 94 -15.00 31.63 10.09
N TRP A 95 -14.20 31.14 9.15
CA TRP A 95 -13.06 30.24 9.41
C TRP A 95 -11.73 30.98 9.63
N GLN A 96 -11.76 32.29 9.88
CA GLN A 96 -10.57 33.07 10.22
C GLN A 96 -10.03 32.66 11.61
N ALA A 97 -8.72 32.39 11.69
CA ALA A 97 -8.06 32.05 12.96
C ALA A 97 -8.11 33.22 13.95
N SER A 98 -8.45 32.95 15.21
CA SER A 98 -8.61 33.99 16.23
C SER A 98 -7.25 34.59 16.65
N PRO A 99 -7.23 35.83 17.20
CA PRO A 99 -6.00 36.48 17.65
C PRO A 99 -5.21 35.65 18.67
N GLU A 100 -5.90 34.88 19.53
CA GLU A 100 -5.30 34.01 20.54
C GLU A 100 -4.57 32.82 19.88
N VAL A 101 -5.15 32.25 18.82
CA VAL A 101 -4.53 31.15 18.05
C VAL A 101 -3.30 31.66 17.30
N LEU A 102 -3.39 32.81 16.64
CA LEU A 102 -2.27 33.45 15.94
C LEU A 102 -1.12 33.77 16.91
N THR A 103 -1.44 34.34 18.08
CA THR A 103 -0.46 34.62 19.14
C THR A 103 0.22 33.35 19.65
N LYS A 104 -0.55 32.27 19.87
CA LYS A 104 -0.01 30.96 20.33
C LYS A 104 0.91 30.30 19.29
N LEU A 105 0.68 30.54 18.01
CA LEU A 105 1.49 30.00 16.91
C LEU A 105 2.74 30.85 16.59
N GLU A 106 3.04 31.87 17.40
CA GLU A 106 4.12 32.85 17.19
C GLU A 106 4.07 33.53 15.80
N VAL A 107 2.90 33.54 15.16
CA VAL A 107 2.68 34.28 13.91
C VAL A 107 2.84 35.76 14.26
N PRO A 108 3.76 36.49 13.62
CA PRO A 108 3.90 37.92 13.87
C PRO A 108 2.55 38.62 13.68
N PRO A 109 2.20 39.61 14.52
CA PRO A 109 1.00 40.41 14.28
C PRO A 109 1.20 41.18 12.97
N GLN A 110 0.72 40.59 11.87
CA GLN A 110 0.60 41.27 10.59
C GLN A 110 -0.35 42.46 10.77
N GLU A 111 -0.26 43.41 9.86
CA GLU A 111 -1.27 44.46 9.74
C GLU A 111 -2.65 43.80 9.71
N GLN A 112 -3.58 44.33 10.50
CA GLN A 112 -4.89 43.73 10.69
C GLN A 112 -5.51 43.48 9.31
N CYS A 113 -6.12 42.30 9.12
CA CYS A 113 -6.95 42.00 7.96
C CYS A 113 -8.25 42.83 8.04
N GLY A 114 -8.13 44.15 7.95
CA GLY A 114 -9.25 45.07 7.86
C GLY A 114 -9.95 44.93 6.52
N ASP A 115 -11.03 45.69 6.34
CA ASP A 115 -11.74 45.72 5.07
C ASP A 115 -10.79 46.16 3.97
N ILE A 116 -10.49 45.19 3.10
CA ILE A 116 -9.68 45.36 1.90
C ILE A 116 -10.26 46.54 1.11
N PRO A 117 -9.48 47.61 0.84
CA PRO A 117 -9.97 48.68 0.00
C PRO A 117 -10.33 48.08 -1.38
N PRO A 118 -11.49 48.43 -1.96
CA PRO A 118 -11.93 47.85 -3.22
C PRO A 118 -10.82 48.05 -4.26
N PRO A 119 -10.46 47.01 -5.04
CA PRO A 119 -9.31 47.08 -5.91
C PRO A 119 -9.44 48.26 -6.89
N PRO A 120 -8.34 48.93 -7.24
CA PRO A 120 -8.37 49.99 -8.24
C PRO A 120 -8.96 49.41 -9.54
N PRO A 121 -9.78 50.18 -10.29
CA PRO A 121 -10.51 49.65 -11.43
C PRO A 121 -9.53 49.12 -12.50
N CYS A 122 -9.38 47.80 -12.52
CA CYS A 122 -8.61 47.07 -13.51
C CYS A 122 -9.22 47.32 -14.89
N VAL A 123 -8.46 47.96 -15.76
CA VAL A 123 -8.71 47.96 -17.19
C VAL A 123 -7.68 46.98 -17.77
N PRO A 124 -8.07 45.72 -18.06
CA PRO A 124 -7.15 44.77 -18.68
C PRO A 124 -6.72 45.29 -20.05
N PRO A 125 -5.58 44.82 -20.60
CA PRO A 125 -5.17 45.21 -21.94
C PRO A 125 -6.27 44.88 -22.96
N PRO A 126 -6.44 45.68 -24.04
CA PRO A 126 -7.42 45.36 -25.07
C PRO A 126 -7.10 43.99 -25.69
N PRO A 127 -8.11 43.21 -26.14
CA PRO A 127 -7.94 41.79 -26.46
C PRO A 127 -6.83 41.48 -27.46
N GLU A 128 -6.54 42.40 -28.39
CA GLU A 128 -5.48 42.28 -29.40
C GLU A 128 -4.05 42.32 -28.81
N SER A 129 -3.86 42.86 -27.61
CA SER A 129 -2.58 42.93 -26.89
C SER A 129 -2.59 42.21 -25.54
N ASN A 130 -3.66 41.46 -25.24
CA ASN A 130 -3.87 40.83 -23.94
C ASN A 130 -3.37 39.38 -23.93
N PRO A 131 -2.27 39.06 -23.21
CA PRO A 131 -1.64 37.75 -23.30
C PRO A 131 -2.47 36.63 -22.68
N CYS A 132 -3.52 36.92 -21.91
CA CYS A 132 -4.45 35.92 -21.39
C CYS A 132 -5.25 35.21 -22.51
N TYR A 133 -5.54 35.92 -23.59
CA TYR A 133 -6.26 35.37 -24.75
C TYR A 133 -5.45 34.33 -25.55
N ASN A 134 -4.17 34.09 -25.21
CA ASN A 134 -3.43 32.93 -25.70
C ASN A 134 -4.15 31.60 -25.39
N LEU A 135 -4.94 31.51 -24.31
CA LEU A 135 -5.75 30.33 -23.99
C LEU A 135 -6.76 29.97 -25.10
N ASN A 136 -7.20 30.96 -25.90
CA ASN A 136 -8.09 30.74 -27.04
C ASN A 136 -7.35 30.32 -28.32
N ASN A 137 -6.01 30.21 -28.29
CA ASN A 137 -5.24 29.69 -29.42
C ASN A 137 -5.52 28.18 -29.59
N VAL A 138 -6.27 27.84 -30.64
CA VAL A 138 -6.71 26.46 -30.92
C VAL A 138 -5.55 25.51 -31.22
N GLU A 139 -4.44 25.99 -31.79
CA GLU A 139 -3.27 25.16 -32.10
C GLU A 139 -2.52 24.75 -30.83
N LYS A 140 -2.41 25.65 -29.85
CA LYS A 140 -1.70 25.43 -28.58
C LYS A 140 -2.55 24.81 -27.48
N PHE A 141 -3.82 25.21 -27.38
CA PHE A 141 -4.72 24.87 -26.26
C PHE A 141 -6.04 24.21 -26.69
N GLY A 142 -6.40 24.23 -27.99
CA GLY A 142 -7.70 23.79 -28.49
C GLY A 142 -8.05 22.33 -28.23
N ALA A 143 -7.04 21.45 -28.16
CA ALA A 143 -7.22 20.05 -27.74
C ALA A 143 -7.78 19.90 -26.31
N CYS A 144 -7.74 20.96 -25.50
CA CYS A 144 -8.23 20.99 -24.13
C CYS A 144 -9.60 21.64 -23.95
N HIS A 145 -10.06 22.48 -24.88
CA HIS A 145 -11.23 23.34 -24.70
C HIS A 145 -12.52 22.57 -24.39
N ALA A 146 -12.64 21.32 -24.85
CA ALA A 146 -13.76 20.43 -24.58
C ALA A 146 -13.71 19.72 -23.20
N LEU A 147 -12.60 19.85 -22.46
CA LEU A 147 -12.33 19.18 -21.17
C LEU A 147 -12.12 20.19 -20.02
N VAL A 148 -11.58 21.38 -20.34
CA VAL A 148 -11.35 22.47 -19.39
C VAL A 148 -11.76 23.79 -20.04
N GLU A 149 -12.79 24.43 -19.49
CA GLU A 149 -13.32 25.73 -19.95
C GLU A 149 -12.23 26.83 -19.84
N PRO A 150 -11.78 27.46 -20.95
CA PRO A 150 -10.76 28.51 -20.90
C PRO A 150 -11.20 29.79 -20.19
N GLN A 151 -12.48 30.15 -20.24
CA GLN A 151 -12.96 31.49 -19.86
C GLN A 151 -12.59 31.88 -18.42
N SER A 152 -12.73 30.97 -17.44
CA SER A 152 -12.40 31.24 -16.03
C SER A 152 -10.90 31.41 -15.77
N TYR A 153 -10.04 30.85 -16.63
CA TYR A 153 -8.59 31.04 -16.58
C TYR A 153 -8.17 32.35 -17.27
N ILE A 154 -8.92 32.81 -18.28
CA ILE A 154 -8.74 34.16 -18.87
C ILE A 154 -9.08 35.22 -17.81
N GLU A 155 -10.23 35.10 -17.14
CA GLU A 155 -10.66 36.00 -16.06
C GLU A 155 -9.64 36.07 -14.91
N GLN A 156 -9.15 34.90 -14.44
CA GLN A 156 -8.06 34.84 -13.45
C GLN A 156 -6.78 35.54 -13.92
N CYS A 157 -6.42 35.34 -15.19
CA CYS A 157 -5.23 35.96 -15.77
C CYS A 157 -5.34 37.49 -15.84
N GLU A 158 -6.49 38.03 -16.25
CA GLU A 158 -6.70 39.48 -16.30
C GLU A 158 -6.59 40.14 -14.91
N SER A 159 -7.07 39.47 -13.85
CA SER A 159 -6.84 39.93 -12.46
C SER A 159 -5.35 39.91 -12.11
N GLU A 160 -4.66 38.79 -12.34
CA GLU A 160 -3.24 38.64 -11.98
C GLU A 160 -2.32 39.61 -12.73
N LEU A 161 -2.60 39.92 -14.00
CA LEU A 161 -1.87 40.96 -14.74
C LEU A 161 -2.08 42.36 -14.12
N CYS A 162 -3.33 42.72 -13.83
CA CYS A 162 -3.68 44.02 -13.23
C CYS A 162 -3.07 44.21 -11.84
N GLU A 163 -3.21 43.22 -10.95
CA GLU A 163 -2.78 43.31 -9.56
C GLU A 163 -1.25 43.30 -9.41
N LEU A 164 -0.54 42.63 -10.31
CA LEU A 164 0.93 42.61 -10.35
C LEU A 164 1.55 43.71 -11.21
N ASN A 165 0.74 44.52 -11.91
CA ASN A 165 1.17 45.43 -13.00
C ASN A 165 2.11 44.72 -14.01
N SER A 166 1.75 43.48 -14.38
CA SER A 166 2.56 42.57 -15.18
C SER A 166 1.96 42.36 -16.57
N THR A 167 2.78 41.85 -17.49
CA THR A 167 2.34 41.27 -18.78
C THR A 167 2.62 39.76 -18.85
N ASP A 168 3.09 39.16 -17.76
CA ASP A 168 3.40 37.73 -17.69
C ASP A 168 2.14 36.88 -17.41
N ALA A 169 1.53 36.37 -18.49
CA ALA A 169 0.44 35.40 -18.39
C ALA A 169 0.92 33.97 -18.12
N CYS A 170 2.22 33.68 -18.19
CA CYS A 170 2.76 32.31 -18.15
C CYS A 170 2.31 31.51 -16.92
N PRO A 171 2.29 32.06 -15.69
CA PRO A 171 1.81 31.32 -14.51
C PRO A 171 0.39 30.77 -14.63
N VAL A 172 -0.51 31.42 -15.39
CA VAL A 172 -1.89 30.98 -15.59
C VAL A 172 -2.01 30.01 -16.77
N LEU A 173 -1.26 30.24 -17.85
CA LEU A 173 -1.13 29.31 -18.97
C LEU A 173 -0.59 27.95 -18.49
N GLU A 174 0.38 27.95 -17.57
CA GLU A 174 0.88 26.76 -16.89
C GLU A 174 -0.20 26.04 -16.09
N ARG A 175 -1.04 26.78 -15.36
CA ARG A 175 -2.14 26.19 -14.56
C ARG A 175 -3.20 25.53 -15.44
N TYR A 176 -3.53 26.15 -16.58
CA TYR A 176 -4.46 25.57 -17.55
C TYR A 176 -3.86 24.31 -18.18
N ALA A 177 -2.63 24.36 -18.70
CA ALA A 177 -1.94 23.19 -19.26
C ALA A 177 -1.74 22.06 -18.24
N ALA A 178 -1.47 22.40 -16.97
CA ALA A 178 -1.36 21.44 -15.89
C ALA A 178 -2.70 20.87 -15.41
N GLU A 179 -3.84 21.51 -15.66
CA GLU A 179 -5.17 20.87 -15.51
C GLU A 179 -5.46 19.97 -16.71
N CYS A 180 -5.09 20.42 -17.92
CA CYS A 180 -5.23 19.64 -19.15
C CYS A 180 -4.58 18.24 -19.07
N ARG A 181 -3.34 18.16 -18.55
CA ARG A 181 -2.66 16.87 -18.33
C ARG A 181 -3.37 15.94 -17.36
N LYS A 182 -4.12 16.46 -16.38
CA LYS A 182 -4.94 15.62 -15.48
C LYS A 182 -6.15 15.01 -16.19
N GLN A 183 -6.57 15.61 -17.31
CA GLN A 183 -7.58 15.06 -18.22
C GLN A 183 -6.94 14.21 -19.34
N GLY A 184 -5.65 13.88 -19.24
CA GLY A 184 -4.92 13.07 -20.22
C GLY A 184 -4.44 13.81 -21.48
N VAL A 185 -4.58 15.14 -21.57
CA VAL A 185 -4.24 15.91 -22.77
C VAL A 185 -2.92 16.68 -22.60
N CYS A 186 -1.98 16.40 -23.50
CA CYS A 186 -0.60 16.86 -23.47
C CYS A 186 -0.34 18.01 -24.46
N LEU A 187 -0.64 19.24 -24.03
CA LEU A 187 -0.51 20.44 -24.85
C LEU A 187 0.94 20.81 -25.18
N ASP A 188 1.18 21.24 -26.43
CA ASP A 188 2.50 21.67 -26.92
C ASP A 188 2.56 23.18 -27.12
N TRP A 189 2.39 23.90 -26.01
CA TRP A 189 2.12 25.34 -26.02
C TRP A 189 3.39 26.20 -25.85
N ARG A 190 4.55 25.59 -25.57
CA ARG A 190 5.81 26.27 -25.23
C ARG A 190 6.83 26.46 -26.37
N SER A 191 6.43 26.23 -27.62
CA SER A 191 7.27 26.43 -28.81
C SER A 191 7.86 27.84 -28.93
N ASP A 192 7.06 28.84 -28.57
CA ASP A 192 7.28 30.27 -28.82
C ASP A 192 6.66 31.17 -27.72
N LEU A 193 6.04 30.56 -26.70
CA LEU A 193 5.31 31.21 -25.63
C LEU A 193 5.74 30.59 -24.30
N CYS A 194 6.21 31.40 -23.35
CA CYS A 194 6.60 30.93 -22.01
C CYS A 194 7.63 29.77 -22.02
N PRO A 195 8.81 29.93 -22.64
CA PRO A 195 9.78 28.84 -22.80
C PRO A 195 10.24 28.26 -21.45
N TYR A 196 10.41 26.93 -21.42
CA TYR A 196 10.93 26.20 -20.24
C TYR A 196 12.42 25.90 -20.47
N PRO A 197 13.36 26.66 -19.86
CA PRO A 197 14.78 26.39 -20.03
C PRO A 197 15.19 25.11 -19.32
N CYS A 198 16.08 24.33 -19.95
CA CYS A 198 16.67 23.11 -19.40
C CYS A 198 18.19 23.13 -19.61
N ASP A 199 18.94 22.72 -18.59
CA ASP A 199 20.39 22.57 -18.68
C ASP A 199 20.75 21.35 -19.54
N GLU A 200 21.66 21.51 -20.50
CA GLU A 200 22.16 20.38 -21.30
C GLU A 200 22.80 19.31 -20.38
N PRO A 201 22.55 18.00 -20.58
CA PRO A 201 21.90 17.38 -21.74
C PRO A 201 20.38 17.10 -21.58
N LEU A 202 19.70 17.76 -20.63
CA LEU A 202 18.25 17.63 -20.47
C LEU A 202 17.51 18.44 -21.53
N VAL A 203 16.33 17.97 -21.92
CA VAL A 203 15.43 18.63 -22.86
C VAL A 203 14.03 18.80 -22.26
N TYR A 204 13.33 19.86 -22.66
CA TYR A 204 11.94 20.05 -22.28
C TYR A 204 11.07 18.94 -22.89
N ARG A 205 10.21 18.31 -22.08
CA ARG A 205 9.14 17.42 -22.57
C ARG A 205 7.82 17.79 -21.91
N LYS A 206 6.80 18.01 -22.76
CA LYS A 206 5.44 18.44 -22.39
C LYS A 206 4.64 17.44 -21.56
N CYS A 207 4.93 16.15 -21.73
CA CYS A 207 4.42 15.03 -20.95
C CYS A 207 5.49 13.95 -20.85
N VAL A 208 5.73 13.48 -19.64
CA VAL A 208 6.49 12.28 -19.29
C VAL A 208 5.75 11.61 -18.15
N ASP A 209 5.30 10.37 -18.37
CA ASP A 209 4.53 9.63 -17.37
C ASP A 209 5.47 9.10 -16.29
N CYS A 210 6.60 8.52 -16.71
CA CYS A 210 7.70 8.10 -15.87
C CYS A 210 9.04 8.49 -16.52
N GLU A 211 9.92 9.11 -15.73
CA GLU A 211 11.30 9.33 -16.15
C GLU A 211 12.06 7.98 -16.13
N ARG A 212 12.76 7.69 -17.23
CA ARG A 212 13.54 6.46 -17.36
C ARG A 212 14.91 6.64 -16.69
N THR A 213 15.15 5.87 -15.62
CA THR A 213 16.44 5.76 -14.92
C THR A 213 17.10 4.44 -15.26
N CYS A 214 18.35 4.26 -14.88
CA CYS A 214 19.04 2.98 -15.04
C CYS A 214 18.39 1.83 -14.26
N GLU A 215 17.72 2.10 -13.13
CA GLU A 215 17.02 1.07 -12.37
C GLU A 215 15.78 0.56 -13.12
N ASN A 216 14.94 1.48 -13.63
CA ASN A 216 13.62 1.15 -14.18
C ASN A 216 13.58 0.90 -15.70
N TYR A 217 14.66 1.17 -16.44
CA TYR A 217 14.63 1.20 -17.91
C TYR A 217 14.16 -0.11 -18.55
N GLU A 218 14.70 -1.26 -18.13
CA GLU A 218 14.36 -2.56 -18.73
C GLU A 218 12.91 -2.97 -18.41
N GLU A 219 12.45 -2.70 -17.18
CA GLU A 219 11.08 -2.96 -16.75
C GLU A 219 10.07 -2.10 -17.54
N LEU A 220 10.33 -0.80 -17.70
CA LEU A 220 9.48 0.12 -18.49
C LEU A 220 9.65 0.00 -20.01
N LYS A 221 10.64 -0.76 -20.48
CA LYS A 221 10.86 -1.12 -21.89
C LYS A 221 9.99 -2.30 -22.27
N ASP A 222 10.01 -3.36 -21.45
CA ASP A 222 9.24 -4.58 -21.72
C ASP A 222 7.77 -4.45 -21.27
N ASN A 223 7.50 -3.70 -20.20
CA ASN A 223 6.15 -3.43 -19.67
C ASN A 223 5.88 -1.92 -19.46
N PRO A 224 5.69 -1.12 -20.53
CA PRO A 224 5.40 0.32 -20.42
C PRO A 224 4.19 0.67 -19.54
N LYS A 225 3.24 -0.26 -19.37
CA LYS A 225 2.02 -0.11 -18.54
C LYS A 225 2.27 -0.09 -17.03
N LEU A 226 3.48 -0.40 -16.55
CA LEU A 226 3.83 -0.24 -15.13
C LEU A 226 3.93 1.24 -14.71
N CYS A 227 3.96 2.16 -15.69
CA CYS A 227 3.86 3.58 -15.40
C CYS A 227 2.40 4.04 -15.22
N ASP A 228 1.88 3.91 -14.01
CA ASP A 228 0.54 4.40 -13.62
C ASP A 228 0.63 5.76 -12.87
N LYS A 229 1.39 6.71 -13.42
CA LYS A 229 1.59 8.06 -12.85
C LYS A 229 1.04 9.12 -13.79
N GLN A 230 0.45 10.18 -13.22
CA GLN A 230 -0.07 11.30 -14.00
C GLN A 230 1.05 11.99 -14.79
N PRO A 231 0.86 12.32 -16.09
CA PRO A 231 1.90 12.91 -16.92
C PRO A 231 2.43 14.23 -16.37
N VAL A 232 3.75 14.32 -16.19
CA VAL A 232 4.45 15.53 -15.72
C VAL A 232 5.17 16.26 -16.86
N GLU A 233 5.45 17.53 -16.63
CA GLU A 233 6.12 18.46 -17.55
C GLU A 233 7.42 18.93 -16.91
N GLY A 234 8.47 19.15 -17.70
CA GLY A 234 9.76 19.63 -17.21
C GLY A 234 10.95 19.19 -18.06
N CYS A 235 12.11 19.14 -17.42
CA CYS A 235 13.41 18.82 -18.03
C CYS A 235 13.81 17.37 -17.79
N PHE A 236 13.76 16.58 -18.85
CA PHE A 236 13.99 15.13 -18.85
C PHE A 236 15.09 14.76 -19.84
N CYS A 237 15.56 13.51 -19.80
CA CYS A 237 16.48 13.04 -20.83
C CYS A 237 15.81 12.92 -22.21
N PRO A 238 16.57 13.17 -23.30
CA PRO A 238 16.08 12.98 -24.66
C PRO A 238 15.78 11.50 -24.94
N GLU A 239 14.94 11.25 -25.94
CA GLU A 239 14.44 9.91 -26.22
C GLU A 239 15.58 8.92 -26.58
N GLY A 240 15.41 7.68 -26.14
CA GLY A 240 16.46 6.65 -26.17
C GLY A 240 17.38 6.67 -24.95
N LYS A 241 17.55 7.81 -24.26
CA LYS A 241 18.46 7.94 -23.11
C LYS A 241 17.77 7.75 -21.76
N VAL A 242 18.60 7.55 -20.73
CA VAL A 242 18.20 7.40 -19.32
C VAL A 242 18.91 8.41 -18.44
N ARG A 243 18.25 8.80 -17.35
CA ARG A 243 18.81 9.71 -16.35
C ARG A 243 19.67 8.98 -15.34
N VAL A 244 20.84 9.56 -15.09
CA VAL A 244 21.69 9.28 -13.92
C VAL A 244 22.09 10.64 -13.34
N ASN A 245 21.69 10.93 -12.10
CA ASN A 245 21.81 12.24 -11.47
C ASN A 245 21.17 13.35 -12.35
N ASN A 246 21.93 14.36 -12.77
CA ASN A 246 21.51 15.41 -13.71
C ASN A 246 22.22 15.26 -15.08
N THR A 247 22.35 14.02 -15.56
CA THR A 247 23.03 13.72 -16.84
C THR A 247 22.33 12.56 -17.54
N CYS A 248 22.39 12.56 -18.86
CA CYS A 248 21.71 11.58 -19.72
C CYS A 248 22.72 10.68 -20.41
N ILE A 249 22.61 9.37 -20.19
CA ILE A 249 23.49 8.36 -20.78
C ILE A 249 22.70 7.36 -21.63
N GLU A 250 23.40 6.60 -22.46
CA GLU A 250 22.78 5.48 -23.18
C GLU A 250 22.40 4.36 -22.17
N PRO A 251 21.29 3.64 -22.35
CA PRO A 251 20.85 2.59 -21.42
C PRO A 251 21.88 1.46 -21.26
N SER A 252 22.63 1.14 -22.32
CA SER A 252 23.74 0.18 -22.26
C SER A 252 24.86 0.60 -21.30
N LYS A 253 24.99 1.91 -20.99
CA LYS A 253 26.01 2.44 -20.10
C LYS A 253 25.62 2.50 -18.63
N CYS A 254 24.46 1.96 -18.27
CA CYS A 254 23.93 1.97 -16.90
C CYS A 254 24.76 1.17 -15.90
N PHE A 255 25.23 -0.01 -16.31
CA PHE A 255 25.85 -0.99 -15.42
C PHE A 255 27.30 -1.24 -15.87
N PRO A 256 28.26 -0.36 -15.50
CA PRO A 256 29.67 -0.60 -15.76
C PRO A 256 30.15 -1.79 -14.92
N CYS A 257 30.98 -2.63 -15.53
CA CYS A 257 31.57 -3.80 -14.89
C CYS A 257 32.92 -3.51 -14.21
N ASP A 258 33.59 -2.45 -14.64
CA ASP A 258 34.95 -2.11 -14.26
C ASP A 258 35.03 -0.73 -13.59
N THR A 259 36.10 -0.50 -12.81
CA THR A 259 36.29 0.75 -12.06
C THR A 259 36.62 1.95 -12.95
N LYS A 260 36.99 1.75 -14.22
CA LYS A 260 37.27 2.82 -15.19
C LYS A 260 36.08 3.16 -16.08
N LYS A 261 35.07 2.28 -16.15
CA LYS A 261 33.90 2.35 -17.06
C LYS A 261 34.28 2.18 -18.54
N GLU A 262 35.23 1.29 -18.80
CA GLU A 262 35.60 0.82 -20.14
C GLU A 262 34.67 -0.30 -20.64
N HIS A 263 34.02 -1.07 -19.73
CA HIS A 263 33.14 -2.20 -20.04
C HIS A 263 31.78 -2.13 -19.30
N TYR A 264 30.70 -2.57 -19.96
CA TYR A 264 29.32 -2.48 -19.48
C TYR A 264 28.52 -3.76 -19.74
N ALA A 265 27.36 -3.90 -19.08
CA ALA A 265 26.51 -5.10 -19.18
C ALA A 265 26.14 -5.45 -20.64
N GLY A 266 26.55 -6.65 -21.07
CA GLY A 266 26.44 -7.14 -22.44
C GLY A 266 27.76 -7.14 -23.23
N ASP A 267 28.82 -6.50 -22.75
CA ASP A 267 30.13 -6.54 -23.40
C ASP A 267 30.85 -7.88 -23.18
N GLU A 268 31.53 -8.36 -24.22
CA GLU A 268 32.44 -9.51 -24.19
C GLU A 268 33.82 -9.09 -24.71
N TRP A 269 34.90 -9.55 -24.08
CA TRP A 269 36.28 -9.27 -24.50
C TRP A 269 37.24 -10.41 -24.14
N GLN A 270 38.45 -10.31 -24.69
CA GLN A 270 39.52 -11.27 -24.47
C GLN A 270 40.71 -10.54 -23.84
N GLU A 271 41.00 -10.85 -22.57
CA GLU A 271 42.10 -10.23 -21.82
C GLU A 271 43.45 -10.86 -22.17
N ASP A 272 43.47 -12.17 -22.39
CA ASP A 272 44.60 -12.94 -22.90
C ASP A 272 44.12 -14.13 -23.74
N ALA A 273 45.02 -14.88 -24.39
CA ALA A 273 44.68 -15.99 -25.28
C ALA A 273 43.89 -17.14 -24.61
N CYS A 274 43.92 -17.26 -23.29
CA CYS A 274 43.13 -18.19 -22.46
C CYS A 274 41.90 -17.54 -21.80
N THR A 275 41.90 -16.23 -21.56
CA THR A 275 40.90 -15.57 -20.71
C THR A 275 39.87 -14.78 -21.51
N HIS A 276 38.68 -15.35 -21.63
CA HIS A 276 37.50 -14.69 -22.18
C HIS A 276 36.64 -14.14 -21.03
N CYS A 277 36.33 -12.85 -21.07
CA CYS A 277 35.56 -12.16 -20.04
C CYS A 277 34.24 -11.63 -20.61
N THR A 278 33.16 -11.78 -19.85
CA THR A 278 31.84 -11.24 -20.20
C THR A 278 31.32 -10.38 -19.05
N CYS A 279 30.66 -9.28 -19.36
CA CYS A 279 30.01 -8.44 -18.36
C CYS A 279 28.53 -8.80 -18.22
N SER A 280 28.17 -9.49 -17.14
CA SER A 280 26.81 -9.96 -16.88
C SER A 280 26.10 -9.13 -15.83
N LYS A 281 24.85 -8.69 -16.09
CA LYS A 281 24.00 -8.05 -15.08
C LYS A 281 23.44 -9.11 -14.11
N SER A 282 23.47 -8.83 -12.81
CA SER A 282 22.90 -9.66 -11.75
C SER A 282 22.24 -8.77 -10.70
N GLY A 283 20.93 -8.54 -10.86
CA GLY A 283 20.21 -7.56 -10.03
C GLY A 283 20.58 -6.12 -10.42
N GLU A 284 20.90 -5.29 -9.43
CA GLU A 284 21.23 -3.86 -9.59
C GLU A 284 22.69 -3.61 -10.02
N SER A 285 23.55 -4.62 -10.02
CA SER A 285 24.96 -4.52 -10.42
C SER A 285 25.28 -5.39 -11.63
N ALA A 286 26.37 -5.04 -12.32
CA ALA A 286 27.02 -5.93 -13.27
C ALA A 286 28.31 -6.49 -12.68
N HIS A 287 28.67 -7.70 -13.09
CA HIS A 287 29.86 -8.41 -12.65
C HIS A 287 30.61 -8.98 -13.85
N VAL A 288 31.93 -8.93 -13.79
CA VAL A 288 32.81 -9.57 -14.78
C VAL A 288 32.88 -11.05 -14.48
N SER A 289 32.52 -11.87 -15.47
CA SER A 289 32.72 -13.32 -15.46
C SER A 289 33.84 -13.67 -16.45
N CYS A 290 35.07 -13.80 -15.95
CA CYS A 290 36.21 -14.23 -16.74
C CYS A 290 36.34 -15.77 -16.70
N THR A 291 36.04 -16.41 -17.83
CA THR A 291 36.36 -17.82 -18.07
C THR A 291 37.80 -17.92 -18.57
N THR A 292 38.76 -17.95 -17.64
CA THR A 292 40.12 -18.40 -17.94
C THR A 292 40.09 -19.90 -18.24
N ARG A 293 40.42 -20.26 -19.49
CA ARG A 293 40.46 -21.67 -19.94
C ARG A 293 41.65 -22.40 -19.31
N THR A 294 41.47 -22.91 -18.10
CA THR A 294 42.52 -23.63 -17.36
C THR A 294 42.91 -24.92 -18.07
N CYS A 295 44.15 -24.96 -18.54
CA CYS A 295 44.68 -26.07 -19.30
C CYS A 295 45.10 -27.22 -18.38
N ALA A 296 44.12 -28.00 -17.92
CA ALA A 296 44.40 -29.28 -17.29
C ALA A 296 45.22 -30.14 -18.28
N PRO A 297 46.44 -30.58 -17.93
CA PRO A 297 47.11 -31.59 -18.74
C PRO A 297 46.25 -32.86 -18.69
N PRO A 298 46.17 -33.64 -19.77
CA PRO A 298 45.31 -34.82 -19.84
C PRO A 298 45.54 -35.77 -18.66
N VAL A 299 44.44 -36.31 -18.14
CA VAL A 299 44.46 -37.38 -17.14
C VAL A 299 44.80 -38.67 -17.85
N CYS A 300 46.10 -38.90 -17.94
CA CYS A 300 46.67 -40.22 -18.00
C CYS A 300 46.01 -41.10 -16.94
N ALA A 301 45.54 -42.30 -17.33
CA ALA A 301 44.91 -43.27 -16.44
C ALA A 301 45.86 -43.74 -15.34
N ASP A 302 45.46 -44.65 -14.45
CA ASP A 302 46.29 -44.89 -13.27
C ASP A 302 47.70 -45.38 -13.63
N GLY A 303 48.68 -44.80 -12.95
CA GLY A 303 50.11 -44.83 -13.27
C GLY A 303 50.56 -44.55 -14.69
N GLU A 304 49.68 -44.07 -15.57
CA GLU A 304 50.07 -43.45 -16.82
C GLU A 304 50.74 -42.08 -16.52
N GLU A 305 51.94 -41.81 -17.05
CA GLU A 305 52.70 -40.57 -16.78
C GLU A 305 52.70 -39.59 -17.97
N ARG A 306 52.65 -38.27 -17.66
CA ARG A 306 52.34 -37.17 -18.59
C ARG A 306 53.57 -36.65 -19.35
N VAL A 307 53.58 -36.70 -20.69
CA VAL A 307 54.65 -36.15 -21.55
C VAL A 307 54.11 -35.15 -22.61
N PRO A 308 54.70 -33.94 -22.78
CA PRO A 308 54.14 -32.87 -23.61
C PRO A 308 54.26 -33.07 -25.14
N ALA A 309 53.33 -32.45 -25.87
CA ALA A 309 53.22 -32.41 -27.33
C ALA A 309 53.13 -30.94 -27.88
N PRO A 310 53.33 -30.70 -29.19
CA PRO A 310 53.60 -29.37 -29.73
C PRO A 310 52.34 -28.51 -30.00
N THR A 311 52.30 -27.29 -29.44
CA THR A 311 51.21 -26.31 -29.67
C THR A 311 51.47 -25.30 -30.80
N PRO A 312 50.43 -24.89 -31.55
CA PRO A 312 50.49 -23.73 -32.46
C PRO A 312 50.67 -22.38 -31.73
N PRO A 313 51.18 -21.34 -32.42
CA PRO A 313 51.23 -19.98 -31.88
C PRO A 313 49.81 -19.43 -31.58
N GLY A 314 49.66 -18.73 -30.45
CA GLY A 314 48.36 -18.20 -30.01
C GLY A 314 47.40 -19.21 -29.38
N ALA A 315 47.74 -20.51 -29.36
CA ALA A 315 46.94 -21.51 -28.67
C ALA A 315 47.13 -21.43 -27.14
N CYS A 316 46.02 -21.27 -26.40
CA CYS A 316 46.03 -21.21 -24.94
C CYS A 316 46.61 -22.46 -24.25
N CYS A 317 46.30 -23.68 -24.72
CA CYS A 317 46.60 -24.92 -24.00
C CYS A 317 47.59 -25.83 -24.71
N LYS A 318 48.62 -26.24 -23.97
CA LYS A 318 49.61 -27.27 -24.34
C LYS A 318 48.99 -28.67 -24.28
N GLU A 319 49.39 -29.54 -25.21
CA GLU A 319 48.94 -30.94 -25.31
C GLU A 319 49.94 -31.90 -24.63
N TYR A 320 49.51 -33.09 -24.21
CA TYR A 320 50.35 -34.13 -23.55
C TYR A 320 49.83 -35.57 -23.83
N LEU A 321 50.61 -36.62 -23.52
CA LEU A 321 50.36 -38.07 -23.70
C LEU A 321 50.78 -38.91 -22.45
N CYS A 322 50.53 -40.24 -22.42
CA CYS A 322 50.33 -41.03 -21.17
C CYS A 322 50.86 -42.52 -21.12
N VAL A 323 51.43 -42.97 -19.95
CA VAL A 323 52.04 -44.30 -19.48
C VAL A 323 51.17 -45.62 -19.31
N PRO A 324 51.41 -46.53 -18.29
CA PRO A 324 50.35 -47.15 -17.38
C PRO A 324 50.70 -47.91 -16.03
N LYS A 325 49.73 -48.10 -15.08
CA LYS A 325 49.65 -49.01 -13.87
C LYS A 325 48.17 -49.42 -13.47
N PRO A 326 47.87 -50.29 -12.44
CA PRO A 326 46.53 -50.87 -12.14
C PRO A 326 45.85 -50.56 -10.74
N PRO A 327 44.55 -50.97 -10.48
CA PRO A 327 43.65 -50.37 -9.44
C PRO A 327 42.84 -51.29 -8.42
N ASP A 328 42.32 -50.65 -7.34
CA ASP A 328 41.02 -50.70 -6.56
C ASP A 328 40.22 -51.95 -6.05
N VAL A 329 39.38 -51.74 -4.98
CA VAL A 329 37.88 -51.98 -4.82
C VAL A 329 37.34 -52.08 -3.34
N VAL A 330 36.03 -51.84 -3.07
CA VAL A 330 35.29 -51.62 -1.76
C VAL A 330 33.85 -52.25 -1.70
N CYS A 331 33.11 -52.27 -0.56
CA CYS A 331 31.70 -52.76 -0.32
C CYS A 331 30.85 -51.96 0.76
N ASP A 332 29.51 -52.16 0.88
CA ASP A 332 28.49 -51.30 1.62
C ASP A 332 27.45 -52.00 2.62
N GLU A 333 26.52 -51.24 3.27
CA GLU A 333 25.64 -51.63 4.45
C GLU A 333 24.08 -51.25 4.44
N PRO A 334 23.18 -51.74 5.38
CA PRO A 334 21.66 -51.72 5.29
C PRO A 334 20.77 -50.87 6.31
N LYS A 335 19.39 -50.98 6.32
CA LYS A 335 18.35 -50.04 6.97
C LYS A 335 17.08 -50.68 7.70
N LYS A 336 16.11 -49.90 8.29
CA LYS A 336 15.06 -50.29 9.34
C LYS A 336 13.61 -49.64 9.27
N MET A 337 12.56 -50.13 10.02
CA MET A 337 11.11 -49.66 10.10
C MET A 337 10.36 -49.77 11.50
N GLU A 338 9.00 -49.55 11.60
CA GLU A 338 8.13 -49.49 12.85
C GLU A 338 6.70 -50.18 12.78
N CYS A 339 5.96 -50.36 13.90
CA CYS A 339 4.65 -51.10 14.04
C CYS A 339 3.70 -50.67 15.22
N GLY A 340 2.47 -51.26 15.34
CA GLY A 340 1.32 -50.74 16.12
C GLY A 340 0.89 -51.40 17.46
N PHE A 341 -0.32 -51.05 17.97
CA PHE A 341 -0.77 -51.30 19.36
C PHE A 341 -0.73 -52.78 19.77
N GLY A 342 0.10 -53.09 20.78
CA GLY A 342 0.36 -54.46 21.23
C GLY A 342 1.39 -55.24 20.39
N GLN A 343 2.26 -54.59 19.62
CA GLN A 343 3.27 -55.26 18.76
C GLN A 343 4.68 -54.64 18.87
N VAL A 344 5.73 -55.37 18.43
CA VAL A 344 7.16 -55.00 18.51
C VAL A 344 7.98 -55.49 17.30
N LEU A 345 9.06 -54.77 16.94
CA LEU A 345 9.94 -55.04 15.80
C LEU A 345 11.18 -55.90 16.17
N LYS A 346 11.55 -56.85 15.31
CA LYS A 346 12.73 -57.73 15.40
C LYS A 346 13.49 -57.81 14.07
N LEU A 347 14.77 -58.15 14.11
CA LEU A 347 15.60 -58.43 12.92
C LEU A 347 15.58 -59.93 12.59
N LYS A 348 15.48 -60.30 11.31
CA LYS A 348 15.59 -61.67 10.79
C LYS A 348 16.56 -61.70 9.60
N SER A 349 17.35 -62.77 9.50
CA SER A 349 18.36 -62.95 8.44
C SER A 349 17.79 -63.63 7.21
N LYS A 350 18.25 -63.21 6.02
CA LYS A 350 17.99 -63.93 4.76
C LYS A 350 18.98 -65.10 4.60
N PRO A 351 18.63 -66.12 3.78
CA PRO A 351 19.55 -67.23 3.49
C PRO A 351 20.90 -66.78 2.94
N ASP A 352 20.93 -65.63 2.26
CA ASP A 352 22.09 -65.10 1.54
C ASP A 352 23.07 -64.30 2.42
N GLY A 353 22.86 -64.24 3.75
CA GLY A 353 23.82 -63.70 4.72
C GLY A 353 23.57 -62.26 5.19
N CYS A 354 22.63 -61.52 4.61
CA CYS A 354 22.24 -60.17 5.05
C CYS A 354 20.88 -60.14 5.79
N SER A 355 20.59 -59.06 6.52
CA SER A 355 19.49 -59.01 7.52
C SER A 355 18.46 -57.90 7.28
N GLU A 356 17.19 -58.13 7.65
CA GLU A 356 16.09 -57.14 7.56
C GLU A 356 15.12 -57.21 8.77
N PHE A 357 14.19 -56.25 8.91
CA PHE A 357 13.34 -56.09 10.10
C PHE A 357 11.84 -56.40 9.86
N VAL A 358 11.16 -57.03 10.83
CA VAL A 358 9.76 -57.50 10.80
C VAL A 358 9.13 -57.43 12.21
N CYS A 359 7.80 -57.33 12.37
CA CYS A 359 7.13 -57.22 13.68
C CYS A 359 6.24 -58.40 14.10
N GLU A 360 6.02 -58.54 15.41
CA GLU A 360 5.25 -59.60 16.08
C GLU A 360 4.48 -59.04 17.30
N CYS A 361 3.42 -59.72 17.78
CA CYS A 361 2.66 -59.28 18.97
C CYS A 361 3.46 -59.38 20.28
N LYS A 362 3.12 -58.51 21.23
CA LYS A 362 3.58 -58.54 22.62
C LYS A 362 2.91 -59.65 23.44
N PRO A 363 3.55 -60.16 24.51
CA PRO A 363 2.89 -61.00 25.51
C PRO A 363 1.82 -60.25 26.30
N GLU A 364 0.84 -60.98 26.85
CA GLU A 364 -0.25 -60.43 27.68
C GLU A 364 0.25 -59.70 28.95
N SER A 365 1.43 -60.08 29.47
CA SER A 365 2.11 -59.37 30.57
C SER A 365 2.66 -57.99 30.20
N GLU A 366 2.61 -57.61 28.92
CA GLU A 366 2.91 -56.26 28.41
C GLU A 366 1.65 -55.54 27.86
N CYS A 367 0.44 -56.09 28.04
CA CYS A 367 -0.78 -55.30 27.88
C CYS A 367 -0.82 -54.21 28.96
N GLU A 368 -1.24 -53.01 28.56
CA GLU A 368 -1.59 -51.95 29.51
C GLU A 368 -2.82 -52.39 30.33
N PRO A 369 -2.85 -52.11 31.65
CA PRO A 369 -3.98 -52.49 32.49
C PRO A 369 -5.26 -51.78 32.04
N LEU A 370 -6.41 -52.43 32.25
CA LEU A 370 -7.72 -51.84 31.99
C LEU A 370 -7.88 -50.56 32.84
N PRO A 371 -8.32 -49.43 32.26
CA PRO A 371 -8.72 -48.24 33.01
C PRO A 371 -9.59 -48.57 34.23
N ASP A 372 -9.08 -48.18 35.40
CA ASP A 372 -9.72 -48.35 36.70
C ASP A 372 -11.08 -47.62 36.74
N GLU A 373 -11.90 -47.85 37.75
CA GLU A 373 -13.25 -47.25 37.80
C GLU A 373 -13.22 -45.71 37.91
N SER A 374 -12.07 -45.15 38.30
CA SER A 374 -11.74 -43.73 38.29
C SER A 374 -11.50 -43.12 36.89
N GLU A 375 -11.27 -43.92 35.85
CA GLU A 375 -10.85 -43.45 34.51
C GLU A 375 -11.98 -43.46 33.45
N VAL A 376 -13.24 -43.62 33.85
CA VAL A 376 -14.40 -43.39 32.94
C VAL A 376 -15.21 -42.19 33.43
N GLU A 377 -14.85 -41.03 32.88
CA GLU A 377 -15.49 -39.76 33.18
C GLU A 377 -16.91 -39.64 32.60
N MET A 378 -17.73 -38.82 33.26
CA MET A 378 -18.98 -38.22 32.76
C MET A 378 -20.01 -39.19 32.17
N LEU A 379 -20.46 -40.07 33.05
CA LEU A 379 -21.82 -40.59 33.05
C LEU A 379 -22.86 -39.44 32.99
N GLU A 380 -23.89 -39.56 32.14
CA GLU A 380 -25.01 -38.59 32.03
C GLU A 380 -25.56 -38.26 33.43
N PRO A 381 -26.01 -37.02 33.75
CA PRO A 381 -26.30 -36.62 35.13
C PRO A 381 -27.28 -37.56 35.85
N GLY A 382 -26.73 -38.43 36.72
CA GLY A 382 -27.46 -39.56 37.32
C GLY A 382 -26.91 -40.98 37.07
N MET A 383 -25.96 -41.18 36.15
CA MET A 383 -25.61 -42.50 35.58
C MET A 383 -24.45 -43.27 36.27
N GLU A 384 -24.21 -44.55 35.90
CA GLU A 384 -23.38 -45.61 36.54
C GLU A 384 -22.73 -46.60 35.50
N ARG A 385 -21.74 -47.48 35.82
CA ARG A 385 -20.82 -48.18 34.84
C ARG A 385 -20.84 -49.75 34.83
N VAL A 386 -20.39 -50.39 33.73
CA VAL A 386 -20.22 -51.87 33.48
C VAL A 386 -18.97 -52.16 32.57
N VAL A 387 -18.46 -53.41 32.42
CA VAL A 387 -17.15 -53.79 31.78
C VAL A 387 -17.21 -54.97 30.76
N ASP A 388 -16.38 -55.00 29.70
CA ASP A 388 -16.26 -56.08 28.65
C ASP A 388 -14.78 -56.45 28.30
N ARG A 389 -14.50 -57.67 27.81
CA ARG A 389 -13.12 -58.23 27.69
C ARG A 389 -12.88 -59.23 26.54
N SER A 390 -12.84 -58.78 25.28
CA SER A 390 -12.87 -59.66 24.09
C SER A 390 -11.72 -59.57 23.06
N GLY A 391 -10.74 -58.66 23.24
CA GLY A 391 -9.58 -58.48 22.33
C GLY A 391 -8.25 -58.93 22.93
N CYS A 392 -7.12 -58.53 22.32
CA CYS A 392 -5.79 -58.75 22.90
C CYS A 392 -5.62 -58.08 24.28
N CYS A 393 -6.33 -56.97 24.54
CA CYS A 393 -6.52 -56.29 25.84
C CYS A 393 -8.00 -55.73 25.93
N PRO A 394 -8.58 -55.27 27.09
CA PRO A 394 -10.05 -55.15 27.37
C PRO A 394 -10.76 -53.73 27.45
N ARG A 395 -12.12 -53.57 27.69
CA ARG A 395 -12.97 -52.29 27.63
C ARG A 395 -14.29 -52.17 28.52
N ALA A 396 -15.27 -51.23 28.30
CA ALA A 396 -16.42 -50.86 29.24
C ALA A 396 -17.76 -50.18 28.69
N SER A 397 -18.84 -50.01 29.52
CA SER A 397 -20.25 -49.48 29.25
C SER A 397 -21.08 -48.91 30.50
N LEU A 398 -22.41 -48.58 30.45
CA LEU A 398 -23.16 -47.61 31.38
C LEU A 398 -24.71 -47.88 31.77
N HIS A 399 -25.31 -47.21 32.82
CA HIS A 399 -26.75 -47.22 33.37
C HIS A 399 -27.21 -45.93 34.20
N CYS A 400 -28.44 -45.70 34.81
CA CYS A 400 -29.06 -44.36 35.20
C CYS A 400 -29.85 -44.12 36.57
N ARG A 401 -29.98 -42.86 37.15
CA ARG A 401 -30.73 -42.42 38.41
C ARG A 401 -31.09 -40.87 38.59
N PRO A 402 -32.17 -40.41 39.31
CA PRO A 402 -32.57 -38.96 39.37
C PRO A 402 -32.09 -38.03 40.52
N GLU A 403 -31.83 -38.48 41.75
CA GLU A 403 -31.55 -37.55 42.87
C GLU A 403 -30.21 -36.81 42.77
N ALA A 404 -29.37 -37.22 41.80
CA ALA A 404 -28.07 -36.60 41.48
C ALA A 404 -28.17 -35.51 40.38
N CYS A 405 -29.37 -35.04 40.05
CA CYS A 405 -29.57 -34.01 39.03
C CYS A 405 -28.98 -32.64 39.41
N PRO A 406 -28.47 -31.86 38.42
CA PRO A 406 -27.86 -30.57 38.66
C PRO A 406 -28.88 -29.48 38.99
N ALA A 407 -28.42 -28.42 39.66
CA ALA A 407 -29.22 -27.23 39.95
C ALA A 407 -29.38 -26.30 38.71
N ALA A 408 -30.33 -25.37 38.79
CA ALA A 408 -30.54 -24.36 37.76
C ALA A 408 -29.31 -23.46 37.56
N PRO A 409 -28.90 -23.16 36.32
CA PRO A 409 -27.77 -22.28 36.03
C PRO A 409 -28.14 -20.79 36.14
N ASP A 410 -27.17 -19.97 36.55
CA ASP A 410 -27.23 -18.52 36.35
C ASP A 410 -27.14 -18.19 34.85
N CYS A 411 -28.03 -17.32 34.36
CA CYS A 411 -28.09 -17.01 32.94
C CYS A 411 -26.96 -16.07 32.48
N PRO A 412 -26.49 -16.22 31.21
CA PRO A 412 -25.58 -15.27 30.60
C PRO A 412 -26.13 -13.84 30.61
N ALA A 413 -25.23 -12.86 30.56
CA ALA A 413 -25.61 -11.46 30.46
C ALA A 413 -26.63 -11.23 29.33
N LEU A 414 -27.56 -10.29 29.56
CA LEU A 414 -28.65 -9.91 28.65
C LEU A 414 -29.74 -11.00 28.45
N HIS A 415 -29.71 -12.14 29.17
CA HIS A 415 -30.74 -13.19 29.11
C HIS A 415 -31.49 -13.35 30.44
N ASN A 416 -32.72 -13.88 30.38
CA ASN A 416 -33.61 -14.15 31.52
C ASN A 416 -33.81 -15.66 31.69
N LEU A 417 -33.90 -16.16 32.94
CA LEU A 417 -34.07 -17.59 33.24
C LEU A 417 -35.53 -18.07 33.07
N ARG A 418 -35.70 -19.26 32.49
CA ARG A 418 -36.94 -20.01 32.38
C ARG A 418 -36.70 -21.49 32.72
N THR A 419 -37.69 -22.16 33.30
CA THR A 419 -37.61 -23.56 33.74
C THR A 419 -38.78 -24.37 33.22
N THR A 420 -38.54 -25.61 32.77
CA THR A 420 -39.53 -26.53 32.20
C THR A 420 -39.23 -27.99 32.55
N ASN A 421 -40.22 -28.71 33.07
CA ASN A 421 -40.08 -30.14 33.40
C ASN A 421 -40.42 -30.99 32.17
N VAL A 422 -39.49 -31.85 31.73
CA VAL A 422 -39.62 -32.69 30.52
C VAL A 422 -39.88 -34.15 30.92
N THR A 423 -40.76 -34.84 30.19
CA THR A 423 -41.10 -36.24 30.48
C THR A 423 -40.10 -37.20 29.83
N GLY A 424 -39.46 -38.07 30.61
CA GLY A 424 -38.61 -39.16 30.14
C GLY A 424 -37.10 -38.94 30.28
N GLN A 425 -36.66 -37.73 30.60
CA GLN A 425 -35.30 -37.46 31.11
C GLN A 425 -35.24 -37.62 32.63
N CYS A 426 -34.05 -37.82 33.19
CA CYS A 426 -33.86 -37.89 34.64
C CYS A 426 -34.04 -36.54 35.34
N CYS A 427 -33.66 -35.44 34.66
CA CYS A 427 -33.55 -34.11 35.23
C CYS A 427 -34.48 -33.09 34.52
N PRO A 428 -34.93 -32.02 35.21
CA PRO A 428 -35.68 -30.93 34.59
C PRO A 428 -34.78 -30.06 33.69
N GLU A 429 -35.40 -29.36 32.72
CA GLU A 429 -34.69 -28.49 31.78
C GLU A 429 -34.75 -27.02 32.25
N HIS A 430 -33.60 -26.36 32.28
CA HIS A 430 -33.45 -24.94 32.55
C HIS A 430 -32.87 -24.23 31.32
N LYS A 431 -33.45 -23.09 30.94
CA LYS A 431 -33.13 -22.40 29.68
C LYS A 431 -33.17 -20.88 29.84
N CYS A 432 -32.21 -20.21 29.22
CA CYS A 432 -32.13 -18.76 29.20
C CYS A 432 -32.74 -18.20 27.90
N GLU A 433 -33.59 -17.18 28.00
CA GLU A 433 -34.33 -16.58 26.89
C GLU A 433 -34.15 -15.04 26.86
N LEU A 434 -34.25 -14.45 25.67
CA LEU A 434 -33.97 -13.02 25.44
C LEU A 434 -35.14 -12.08 25.82
N PRO A 435 -34.87 -10.79 26.10
CA PRO A 435 -35.88 -9.75 26.24
C PRO A 435 -36.75 -9.61 24.97
N LYS A 436 -38.02 -9.23 25.13
CA LYS A 436 -39.03 -9.23 24.05
C LYS A 436 -39.21 -7.89 23.34
N ASP A 437 -38.55 -6.84 23.84
CA ASP A 437 -38.69 -5.44 23.47
C ASP A 437 -37.46 -4.88 22.73
N LYS A 438 -36.38 -5.67 22.61
CA LYS A 438 -35.08 -5.25 22.08
C LYS A 438 -34.53 -6.32 21.12
N CYS A 439 -33.89 -5.88 20.04
CA CYS A 439 -33.14 -6.79 19.19
C CYS A 439 -31.85 -7.23 19.90
N PHE A 440 -31.61 -8.54 19.96
CA PHE A 440 -30.27 -9.07 20.18
C PHE A 440 -29.47 -8.91 18.88
N VAL A 441 -28.34 -8.22 18.95
CA VAL A 441 -27.52 -7.87 17.80
C VAL A 441 -26.09 -8.34 18.04
N THR A 442 -25.61 -9.19 17.15
CA THR A 442 -24.19 -9.48 17.00
C THR A 442 -23.66 -8.60 15.87
N LEU A 443 -22.63 -7.80 16.17
CA LEU A 443 -21.83 -7.11 15.17
C LEU A 443 -20.69 -8.04 14.77
N GLU A 444 -20.75 -8.57 13.55
CA GLU A 444 -19.81 -9.56 13.02
C GLU A 444 -18.76 -8.94 12.09
N TRP A 445 -18.95 -7.70 11.61
CA TRP A 445 -18.15 -7.13 10.52
C TRP A 445 -17.46 -5.81 10.90
N GLU A 446 -16.26 -5.61 10.34
CA GLU A 446 -15.47 -4.39 10.44
C GLU A 446 -14.68 -4.10 9.16
N ALA A 447 -14.07 -2.92 9.05
CA ALA A 447 -13.27 -2.56 7.88
C ALA A 447 -12.05 -3.50 7.75
N ALA A 448 -11.82 -4.01 6.53
CA ALA A 448 -10.65 -4.83 6.25
C ALA A 448 -9.41 -3.95 5.97
N PRO A 449 -8.18 -4.38 6.35
CA PRO A 449 -6.96 -3.60 6.09
C PRO A 449 -6.57 -3.51 4.60
N LYS A 450 -7.36 -4.13 3.71
CA LYS A 450 -7.24 -4.08 2.24
C LYS A 450 -8.55 -3.63 1.58
N GLY A 451 -9.37 -2.89 2.32
CA GLY A 451 -10.67 -2.36 1.87
C GLY A 451 -11.75 -3.43 1.78
N GLY A 452 -13.00 -2.96 1.65
CA GLY A 452 -14.17 -3.77 1.96
C GLY A 452 -14.25 -4.14 3.44
N GLU A 453 -14.93 -5.24 3.73
CA GLU A 453 -15.23 -5.71 5.08
C GLU A 453 -14.57 -7.05 5.39
N LYS A 454 -14.21 -7.25 6.66
CA LYS A 454 -13.77 -8.52 7.23
C LYS A 454 -14.65 -8.90 8.41
N ALA A 455 -14.70 -10.20 8.71
CA ALA A 455 -15.21 -10.65 10.00
C ALA A 455 -14.34 -10.08 11.14
N ARG A 456 -14.98 -9.68 12.23
CA ARG A 456 -14.31 -9.27 13.47
C ARG A 456 -13.61 -10.47 14.11
N PRO A 457 -12.38 -10.32 14.63
CA PRO A 457 -11.73 -11.37 15.43
C PRO A 457 -12.57 -11.80 16.65
N THR A 458 -13.32 -10.84 17.22
CA THR A 458 -14.30 -11.08 18.29
C THR A 458 -15.58 -10.33 17.94
N PRO A 459 -16.69 -11.02 17.58
CA PRO A 459 -17.98 -10.37 17.36
C PRO A 459 -18.48 -9.66 18.62
N GLN A 460 -19.11 -8.48 18.46
CA GLN A 460 -19.61 -7.70 19.60
C GLN A 460 -21.12 -7.90 19.76
N VAL A 461 -21.53 -8.36 20.95
CA VAL A 461 -22.94 -8.63 21.25
C VAL A 461 -23.54 -7.49 22.08
N MET A 462 -24.69 -6.96 21.67
CA MET A 462 -25.42 -5.93 22.39
C MET A 462 -26.94 -6.02 22.14
N LEU A 463 -27.72 -5.39 23.02
CA LEU A 463 -29.13 -5.12 22.75
C LEU A 463 -29.28 -3.78 22.01
N LYS A 464 -30.18 -3.75 21.03
CA LYS A 464 -30.61 -2.53 20.32
C LYS A 464 -32.11 -2.31 20.52
N ASP A 465 -32.49 -1.05 20.70
CA ASP A 465 -33.89 -0.66 20.80
C ASP A 465 -34.61 -0.77 19.45
N LEU A 466 -35.93 -0.93 19.48
CA LEU A 466 -36.77 -1.01 18.30
C LEU A 466 -36.63 0.25 17.42
N ASP A 467 -36.73 0.06 16.10
CA ASP A 467 -36.56 1.07 15.04
C ASP A 467 -35.17 1.73 14.96
N SER A 468 -34.26 1.46 15.91
CA SER A 468 -32.87 1.96 15.85
C SER A 468 -32.08 1.35 14.68
N ALA A 469 -31.16 2.13 14.13
CA ALA A 469 -30.32 1.75 13.00
C ALA A 469 -28.82 1.87 13.32
N TRP A 470 -27.99 1.04 12.69
CA TRP A 470 -26.54 1.00 12.86
C TRP A 470 -25.84 0.43 11.62
N LEU A 471 -24.51 0.52 11.59
CA LEU A 471 -23.67 -0.18 10.60
C LEU A 471 -23.01 -1.40 11.27
N ASP A 472 -22.90 -2.51 10.53
CA ASP A 472 -22.03 -3.63 10.89
C ASP A 472 -21.00 -3.83 9.77
N GLY A 473 -19.81 -3.27 9.96
CA GLY A 473 -18.85 -3.08 8.89
C GLY A 473 -19.21 -1.94 7.93
N PRO A 474 -18.33 -1.63 6.96
CA PRO A 474 -18.50 -0.49 6.05
C PRO A 474 -19.63 -0.65 5.02
N CYS A 475 -20.10 -1.88 4.74
CA CYS A 475 -21.04 -2.15 3.65
C CYS A 475 -22.42 -2.66 4.10
N ARG A 476 -22.67 -2.82 5.41
CA ARG A 476 -23.93 -3.37 5.93
C ARG A 476 -24.65 -2.35 6.80
N SER A 477 -25.82 -1.94 6.34
CA SER A 477 -26.72 -1.06 7.10
C SER A 477 -27.84 -1.90 7.69
N CYS A 478 -28.04 -1.80 9.01
CA CYS A 478 -28.95 -2.62 9.77
C CYS A 478 -29.97 -1.78 10.54
N ARG A 479 -31.17 -2.33 10.77
CA ARG A 479 -32.23 -1.76 11.59
C ARG A 479 -32.88 -2.83 12.48
N CYS A 480 -33.29 -2.47 13.68
CA CYS A 480 -34.09 -3.34 14.55
C CYS A 480 -35.57 -3.22 14.17
N GLU A 481 -36.16 -4.25 13.57
CA GLU A 481 -37.55 -4.23 13.09
C GLU A 481 -38.40 -5.29 13.79
N SER A 482 -39.69 -4.96 14.04
CA SER A 482 -40.64 -5.86 14.69
C SER A 482 -41.19 -6.89 13.69
N THR A 483 -40.86 -8.17 13.90
CA THR A 483 -41.34 -9.27 13.06
C THR A 483 -42.33 -10.17 13.80
N ALA A 484 -42.98 -11.08 13.07
CA ALA A 484 -43.87 -12.08 13.66
C ALA A 484 -43.17 -13.05 14.66
N ALA A 485 -41.83 -13.10 14.66
CA ALA A 485 -41.03 -13.86 15.62
C ALA A 485 -40.52 -13.01 16.81
N GLY A 486 -40.78 -11.69 16.81
CA GLY A 486 -40.23 -10.70 17.74
C GLY A 486 -39.34 -9.65 17.06
N PRO A 487 -38.75 -8.71 17.82
CA PRO A 487 -37.76 -7.77 17.30
C PRO A 487 -36.54 -8.51 16.72
N SER A 488 -36.15 -8.19 15.50
CA SER A 488 -34.98 -8.78 14.83
C SER A 488 -34.16 -7.75 14.05
N PRO A 489 -32.83 -7.91 13.96
CA PRO A 489 -32.02 -7.09 13.07
C PRO A 489 -32.27 -7.46 11.61
N GLN A 490 -32.69 -6.49 10.80
CA GLN A 490 -32.78 -6.58 9.35
C GLN A 490 -31.62 -5.78 8.75
N CYS A 491 -30.79 -6.43 7.93
CA CYS A 491 -29.55 -5.86 7.40
C CYS A 491 -29.50 -5.91 5.87
N HIS A 492 -29.19 -4.78 5.24
CA HIS A 492 -28.96 -4.67 3.80
C HIS A 492 -27.45 -4.52 3.52
N VAL A 493 -26.91 -5.36 2.65
CA VAL A 493 -25.51 -5.32 2.20
C VAL A 493 -25.41 -4.58 0.87
N THR A 494 -24.53 -3.58 0.78
CA THR A 494 -24.18 -2.90 -0.48
C THR A 494 -22.86 -3.43 -1.04
N SER A 495 -22.54 -3.11 -2.29
CA SER A 495 -21.29 -3.57 -2.93
C SER A 495 -20.07 -2.94 -2.27
N CYS A 496 -19.27 -3.73 -1.55
CA CYS A 496 -17.98 -3.28 -1.02
C CYS A 496 -16.96 -3.02 -2.14
N PRO A 497 -16.38 -1.81 -2.26
CA PRO A 497 -15.14 -1.62 -3.01
C PRO A 497 -13.94 -2.18 -2.22
N THR A 498 -12.99 -2.81 -2.91
CA THR A 498 -11.64 -3.08 -2.39
C THR A 498 -10.87 -1.77 -2.16
N LEU A 499 -9.73 -1.79 -1.46
CA LEU A 499 -8.94 -0.57 -1.28
C LEU A 499 -8.41 -0.06 -2.62
N ILE A 500 -8.97 1.06 -3.05
CA ILE A 500 -8.29 2.10 -3.80
C ILE A 500 -7.97 3.18 -2.76
N ASP A 501 -6.76 3.73 -2.76
CA ASP A 501 -6.34 4.76 -1.80
C ASP A 501 -6.99 6.12 -2.10
N ILE A 502 -8.28 6.24 -1.73
CA ILE A 502 -9.04 7.49 -1.79
C ILE A 502 -8.59 8.41 -0.65
N TYR A 503 -7.43 9.04 -0.85
CA TYR A 503 -6.95 10.15 -0.04
C TYR A 503 -7.88 11.35 -0.17
N CYS A 504 -8.25 11.95 0.96
CA CYS A 504 -8.89 13.26 0.98
C CYS A 504 -7.86 14.34 0.61
N ARG A 505 -7.73 14.65 -0.69
CA ARG A 505 -6.81 15.67 -1.23
C ARG A 505 -7.56 16.94 -1.64
N ARG A 506 -7.73 17.88 -0.71
CA ARG A 506 -8.14 19.26 -1.05
C ARG A 506 -6.89 20.09 -1.39
N LYS A 507 -6.96 20.86 -2.48
CA LYS A 507 -5.88 21.74 -2.94
C LYS A 507 -6.26 23.20 -2.73
N TYR A 508 -5.36 23.96 -2.10
CA TYR A 508 -5.52 25.37 -1.78
C TYR A 508 -4.47 26.21 -2.46
N ARG A 509 -4.89 27.39 -2.93
CA ARG A 509 -3.96 28.45 -3.33
C ARG A 509 -4.08 29.58 -2.31
N ILE A 510 -2.94 30.09 -1.86
CA ILE A 510 -2.89 31.29 -1.01
C ILE A 510 -2.84 32.49 -1.95
N ASP A 511 -3.99 32.82 -2.52
CA ASP A 511 -4.16 34.07 -3.27
C ASP A 511 -4.15 35.23 -2.27
N LEU A 512 -2.98 35.87 -2.14
CA LEU A 512 -2.73 37.09 -1.35
C LEU A 512 -3.29 38.34 -2.08
N GLN A 513 -4.52 38.24 -2.56
CA GLN A 513 -5.16 39.18 -3.49
C GLN A 513 -6.58 39.53 -3.04
N ASN A 514 -7.07 40.66 -3.55
CA ASN A 514 -8.07 41.47 -2.86
C ASN A 514 -9.52 41.04 -3.13
N SER A 515 -10.43 41.31 -2.19
CA SER A 515 -11.83 40.91 -2.32
C SER A 515 -12.53 41.63 -3.48
N THR A 516 -12.94 40.87 -4.50
CA THR A 516 -14.17 41.08 -5.30
C THR A 516 -14.40 40.00 -6.37
N GLN A 517 -13.42 39.12 -6.66
CA GLN A 517 -13.64 37.96 -7.52
C GLN A 517 -13.80 36.66 -6.72
N LYS A 518 -14.54 35.70 -7.28
CA LYS A 518 -14.87 34.42 -6.63
C LYS A 518 -13.59 33.69 -6.21
N LYS A 519 -13.39 33.49 -4.91
CA LYS A 519 -12.43 32.50 -4.42
C LYS A 519 -12.96 31.11 -4.75
N THR A 520 -12.57 30.63 -5.92
CA THR A 520 -12.85 29.28 -6.41
C THR A 520 -12.13 28.28 -5.50
N LEU A 521 -12.79 27.92 -4.40
CA LEU A 521 -12.82 26.54 -3.95
C LEU A 521 -12.96 25.69 -5.21
N ILE A 522 -11.91 24.92 -5.55
CA ILE A 522 -11.96 24.07 -6.74
C ILE A 522 -12.91 22.93 -6.39
N ASP A 523 -14.19 23.15 -6.63
CA ASP A 523 -15.26 22.18 -6.44
C ASP A 523 -15.22 21.15 -7.56
N LYS A 524 -14.14 20.37 -7.53
CA LYS A 524 -14.25 19.00 -7.98
C LYS A 524 -15.23 18.34 -7.03
N LYS A 525 -16.44 18.08 -7.54
CA LYS A 525 -17.24 16.90 -7.24
C LYS A 525 -16.32 15.79 -6.74
N SER A 526 -16.70 15.07 -5.69
CA SER A 526 -16.02 13.84 -5.29
C SER A 526 -15.91 12.91 -6.50
N VAL A 527 -14.72 12.90 -7.13
CA VAL A 527 -14.46 12.11 -8.33
C VAL A 527 -14.24 10.68 -7.87
N PHE A 528 -15.35 9.95 -7.77
CA PHE A 528 -15.36 8.50 -7.80
C PHE A 528 -14.88 8.06 -9.20
N SER A 529 -13.57 8.09 -9.41
CA SER A 529 -12.93 7.24 -10.41
C SER A 529 -12.93 5.81 -9.88
N ASN A 530 -13.43 4.88 -10.69
CA ASN A 530 -13.30 3.44 -10.46
C ASN A 530 -11.86 2.98 -10.77
#